data_AF-A0A3G6JDM5-F1
#
_entry.id   AF-A0A3G6JDM5-F1
#
_cell.length_a   1.000
_cell.length_b   1.000
_cell.length_c   1.000
_cell.angle_alpha   90.00
_cell.angle_beta   90.00
_cell.angle_gamma   90.00
#
_symmetry.space_group_name_H-M   'P 1'
#
loop_
_entity.id
_entity.type
_entity.pdbx_description
1 polymer ?
#
loop_
_entity_poly.entity_id
_entity_poly.type
_entity_poly.pdbx_seq_one_letter_code
_entity_poly.pdbx_strand_id
1 'polypeptide(L)'
;METYKGYTDKLADTLAKKNAAYGDAFGKSIEKYGYIAALVRMSDKWNRLNTLMIDSNGIDNLGESIQDTLLDLAGYCVLTMAELDNEDKH
;
A
#
# COMPACT_ATOMS: atom_id res chain seq x y z
N MET A 1 -5.09 -23.06 -5.88
CA MET A 1 -4.66 -21.82 -6.55
C MET A 1 -5.44 -20.70 -5.90
N GLU A 2 -4.78 -19.80 -5.16
CA GLU A 2 -5.47 -18.56 -4.77
C GLU A 2 -5.90 -17.84 -6.05
N THR A 3 -7.20 -17.58 -6.18
CA THR A 3 -7.75 -16.82 -7.30
C THR A 3 -7.44 -15.33 -7.11
N TYR A 4 -7.54 -14.51 -8.16
CA TYR A 4 -7.43 -13.05 -8.03
C TYR A 4 -8.32 -12.49 -6.92
N LYS A 5 -9.52 -13.08 -6.74
CA LYS A 5 -10.44 -12.75 -5.66
C LYS A 5 -9.83 -12.92 -4.28
N GLY A 6 -9.07 -14.00 -4.05
CA GLY A 6 -8.42 -14.24 -2.74
C GLY A 6 -7.41 -13.15 -2.38
N TYR A 7 -6.59 -12.72 -3.34
CA TYR A 7 -5.64 -11.63 -3.14
C TYR A 7 -6.34 -10.29 -2.86
N THR A 8 -7.41 -9.98 -3.61
CA THR A 8 -8.16 -8.73 -3.43
C THR A 8 -8.97 -8.71 -2.14
N ASP A 9 -9.53 -9.85 -1.72
CA ASP A 9 -10.22 -9.98 -0.43
C ASP A 9 -9.23 -9.75 0.73
N LYS A 10 -8.05 -10.39 0.67
CA LYS A 10 -6.98 -10.18 1.66
C LYS A 10 -6.53 -8.71 1.70
N LEU A 11 -6.43 -8.06 0.54
CA LEU A 11 -6.11 -6.63 0.45
C LEU A 11 -7.17 -5.77 1.16
N ALA A 12 -8.45 -6.01 0.83
CA ALA A 12 -9.57 -5.28 1.43
C ALA A 12 -9.58 -5.43 2.95
N ASP A 13 -9.41 -6.65 3.47
CA ASP A 13 -9.32 -6.93 4.90
C ASP A 13 -8.13 -6.21 5.56
N THR A 14 -6.99 -6.17 4.88
CA THR A 14 -5.78 -5.51 5.38
C THR A 14 -5.98 -4.00 5.47
N LEU A 15 -6.56 -3.38 4.44
CA LEU A 15 -6.88 -1.95 4.44
C LEU A 15 -7.91 -1.61 5.52
N ALA A 16 -8.96 -2.42 5.68
CA ALA A 16 -9.97 -2.23 6.72
C ALA A 16 -9.35 -2.29 8.14
N LYS A 17 -8.49 -3.27 8.40
CA LYS A 17 -7.75 -3.39 9.67
C LYS A 17 -6.84 -2.19 9.92
N LYS A 18 -6.10 -1.73 8.91
CA LYS A 18 -5.24 -0.55 9.02
C LYS A 18 -6.04 0.72 9.30
N ASN A 19 -7.16 0.92 8.62
CA ASN A 19 -8.05 2.05 8.87
C ASN A 19 -8.64 2.01 10.30
N ALA A 20 -9.00 0.83 10.81
CA ALA A 20 -9.47 0.67 12.19
C ALA A 20 -8.37 0.97 13.23
N ALA A 21 -7.10 0.61 12.94
CA ALA A 21 -5.98 0.79 13.86
C ALA A 21 -5.39 2.21 13.86
N TYR A 22 -5.29 2.85 12.70
CA TYR A 22 -4.61 4.13 12.51
C TYR A 22 -5.56 5.28 12.16
N GLY A 23 -6.86 5.00 12.00
CA GLY A 23 -7.83 5.95 11.47
C GLY A 23 -7.44 6.43 10.08
N ASP A 24 -7.88 7.64 9.76
CA ASP A 24 -7.55 8.32 8.51
C ASP A 24 -6.15 8.96 8.53
N ALA A 25 -5.11 8.16 8.78
CA ALA A 25 -3.74 8.65 8.77
C ALA A 25 -3.22 8.95 7.36
N PHE A 26 -3.74 8.22 6.36
CA PHE A 26 -3.36 8.40 4.96
C PHE A 26 -3.99 9.66 4.37
N GLY A 27 -5.31 9.86 4.50
CA GLY A 27 -5.99 11.08 4.04
C GLY A 27 -5.39 12.33 4.67
N LYS A 28 -5.10 12.32 5.98
CA LYS A 28 -4.36 13.42 6.65
C LYS A 28 -2.98 13.71 6.06
N SER A 29 -2.30 12.68 5.54
CA SER A 29 -1.00 12.88 4.88
C SER A 29 -1.19 13.55 3.52
N ILE A 30 -2.25 13.19 2.79
CA ILE A 30 -2.63 13.81 1.52
C ILE A 30 -3.11 15.25 1.74
N GLU A 31 -3.95 15.52 2.74
CA GLU A 31 -4.39 16.87 3.10
C GLU A 31 -3.19 17.79 3.40
N LYS A 32 -2.21 17.26 4.14
CA LYS A 32 -1.05 18.06 4.57
C LYS A 32 0.02 18.25 3.49
N TYR A 33 0.28 17.22 2.69
CA TYR A 33 1.44 17.20 1.78
C TYR A 33 1.06 17.07 0.30
N GLY A 34 -0.21 16.82 -0.01
CA GLY A 34 -0.70 16.48 -1.34
C GLY A 34 -0.32 15.06 -1.78
N TYR A 35 -0.65 14.74 -3.03
CA TYR A 35 -0.43 13.42 -3.63
C TYR A 35 1.04 12.98 -3.73
N ILE A 36 2.01 13.89 -3.53
CA ILE A 36 3.42 13.49 -3.42
C ILE A 36 3.63 12.53 -2.24
N ALA A 37 2.85 12.63 -1.16
CA ALA A 37 2.92 11.69 -0.05
C ALA A 37 2.56 10.26 -0.50
N ALA A 38 1.55 10.10 -1.38
CA ALA A 38 1.23 8.80 -1.97
C ALA A 38 2.38 8.27 -2.83
N LEU A 39 2.91 9.11 -3.74
CA LEU A 39 3.99 8.72 -4.64
C LEU A 39 5.27 8.30 -3.90
N VAL A 40 5.63 9.01 -2.82
CA VAL A 40 6.77 8.65 -1.98
C VAL A 40 6.56 7.28 -1.34
N ARG A 41 5.38 7.00 -0.76
CA ARG A 41 5.09 5.70 -0.14
C ARG A 41 5.10 4.55 -1.14
N MET A 42 4.59 4.78 -2.34
CA MET A 42 4.66 3.80 -3.43
C MET A 42 6.11 3.56 -3.87
N SER A 43 6.90 4.62 -4.02
CA SER A 43 8.32 4.55 -4.36
C SER A 43 9.11 3.75 -3.31
N ASP A 44 8.87 3.98 -2.02
CA ASP A 44 9.50 3.23 -0.94
C ASP A 44 9.21 1.73 -1.06
N LYS A 45 7.97 1.35 -1.36
CA LYS A 45 7.56 -0.06 -1.54
C LYS A 45 8.12 -0.66 -2.82
N TRP A 46 8.17 0.11 -3.92
CA TRP A 46 8.80 -0.32 -5.16
C TRP A 46 10.30 -0.56 -5.01
N ASN A 47 11.00 0.34 -4.32
CA ASN A 47 12.43 0.20 -4.05
C ASN A 47 12.71 -1.03 -3.18
N ARG A 48 11.89 -1.27 -2.15
CA ARG A 48 11.95 -2.51 -1.36
C ARG A 48 11.74 -3.74 -2.22
N LEU A 49 10.77 -3.72 -3.13
CA LEU A 49 10.49 -4.83 -4.03
C LEU A 49 11.69 -5.15 -4.93
N ASN A 50 12.34 -4.12 -5.48
CA ASN A 50 13.57 -4.29 -6.27
C ASN A 50 14.66 -4.97 -5.43
N THR A 51 14.90 -4.50 -4.21
CA THR A 51 15.88 -5.13 -3.31
C THR A 51 15.52 -6.59 -2.99
N LEU A 52 14.24 -6.88 -2.72
CA LEU A 52 13.77 -8.22 -2.39
C LEU A 52 13.87 -9.21 -3.56
N MET A 53 13.54 -8.75 -4.78
CA MET A 53 13.44 -9.61 -5.95
C MET A 53 14.75 -9.74 -6.74
N ILE A 54 15.59 -8.69 -6.72
CA ILE A 54 16.78 -8.59 -7.58
C ILE A 54 18.05 -8.70 -6.75
N ASP A 55 18.11 -8.01 -5.60
CA ASP A 55 19.36 -7.83 -4.86
C ASP A 55 19.51 -8.76 -3.63
N SER A 56 18.49 -9.55 -3.30
CA SER A 56 18.48 -10.46 -2.15
C SER A 56 17.78 -11.79 -2.43
N ASN A 57 17.98 -12.80 -1.57
CA ASN A 57 17.36 -14.12 -1.68
C ASN A 57 15.86 -14.13 -1.25
N GLY A 58 15.13 -13.02 -1.44
CA GLY A 58 13.67 -12.97 -1.25
C GLY A 58 13.15 -12.63 0.16
N ILE A 59 14.02 -12.26 1.10
CA ILE A 59 13.64 -11.81 2.46
C ILE A 59 14.56 -10.65 2.86
N ASP A 60 14.00 -9.54 3.32
CA ASP A 60 14.79 -8.42 3.84
C ASP A 60 15.18 -8.63 5.31
N ASN A 61 16.11 -7.81 5.80
CA ASN A 61 16.56 -7.85 7.19
C ASN A 61 15.46 -7.50 8.22
N LEU A 62 14.27 -7.12 7.77
CA LEU A 62 13.11 -6.77 8.58
C LEU A 62 12.08 -7.91 8.63
N GLY A 63 12.32 -9.01 7.88
CA GLY A 63 11.42 -10.14 7.79
C GLY A 63 10.17 -9.89 6.93
N GLU A 64 10.13 -8.80 6.17
CA GLU A 64 9.03 -8.49 5.25
C GLU A 64 9.15 -9.35 3.99
N SER A 65 8.05 -10.01 3.61
CA SER A 65 8.02 -10.85 2.42
C SER A 65 7.75 -10.03 1.15
N ILE A 66 8.15 -10.58 0.00
CA ILE A 66 7.78 -10.03 -1.31
C ILE A 66 6.25 -9.86 -1.44
N GLN A 67 5.49 -10.84 -0.95
CA GLN A 67 4.03 -10.83 -1.05
C GLN A 67 3.41 -9.70 -0.22
N ASP A 68 3.93 -9.45 0.98
CA ASP A 68 3.46 -8.35 1.83
C ASP A 68 3.82 -6.99 1.21
N THR A 69 5.02 -6.86 0.63
CA THR A 69 5.43 -5.63 -0.07
C THR A 69 4.55 -5.34 -1.28
N LEU A 70 4.21 -6.36 -2.07
CA LEU A 70 3.28 -6.23 -3.21
C LEU A 70 1.87 -5.84 -2.75
N LEU A 71 1.38 -6.44 -1.65
CA LEU A 71 0.07 -6.13 -1.09
C LEU A 71 0.01 -4.69 -0.56
N ASP A 72 1.07 -4.22 0.10
CA ASP A 72 1.20 -2.85 0.57
C ASP A 72 1.21 -1.84 -0.59
N LEU A 73 1.94 -2.14 -1.68
CA LEU A 73 1.96 -1.30 -2.87
C LEU A 73 0.57 -1.20 -3.49
N ALA A 74 -0.11 -2.33 -3.68
CA ALA A 74 -1.49 -2.35 -4.15
C ALA A 74 -2.42 -1.56 -3.22
N GLY A 75 -2.21 -1.66 -1.91
CA GLY A 75 -2.95 -0.90 -0.90
C GLY A 75 -2.80 0.61 -1.05
N TYR A 76 -1.58 1.11 -1.24
CA TYR A 76 -1.36 2.54 -1.48
C TYR A 76 -2.03 3.02 -2.78
N CYS A 77 -2.05 2.19 -3.83
CA CYS A 77 -2.78 2.51 -5.07
C CYS A 77 -4.29 2.65 -4.82
N VAL A 78 -4.89 1.71 -4.09
CA VAL A 78 -6.32 1.74 -3.75
C VAL A 78 -6.66 2.93 -2.84
N LEU A 79 -5.85 3.19 -1.82
CA LEU A 79 -6.06 4.34 -0.93
C LEU A 79 -5.99 5.66 -1.70
N THR A 80 -5.01 5.82 -2.59
CA THR A 80 -4.88 7.04 -3.42
C THR A 80 -6.09 7.24 -4.33
N MET A 81 -6.62 6.16 -4.91
CA MET A 81 -7.84 6.20 -5.72
C MET A 81 -9.05 6.64 -4.90
N ALA A 82 -9.19 6.12 -3.67
CA ALA A 82 -10.27 6.54 -2.78
C ALA A 82 -10.18 8.02 -2.38
N GLU A 83 -8.97 8.56 -2.18
CA GLU A 83 -8.79 10.00 -1.93
C GLU A 83 -9.17 10.86 -3.15
N LEU A 84 -8.77 10.45 -4.36
CA LEU A 84 -9.18 11.13 -5.60
C LEU A 84 -10.71 11.14 -5.75
N ASP A 85 -11.37 10.01 -5.51
CA ASP A 85 -12.83 9.89 -5.54
C ASP A 85 -13.54 10.73 -4.44
N ASN A 86 -12.84 11.06 -3.36
CA ASN A 86 -13.36 11.91 -2.29
C ASN A 86 -13.20 13.40 -2.65
N GLU A 87 -12.09 13.80 -3.28
CA GLU A 87 -11.89 15.16 -3.79
C GLU A 87 -12.90 15.52 -4.89
N ASP A 88 -13.17 14.60 -5.84
CA ASP A 88 -14.13 14.84 -6.93
C ASP A 88 -15.59 15.02 -6.46
N LYS A 89 -15.89 14.69 -5.20
CA LYS A 89 -17.22 14.87 -4.59
C LYS A 89 -17.38 16.21 -3.86
N HIS A 90 -16.37 17.08 -3.88
CA HIS A 90 -16.36 18.40 -3.25
C HIS A 90 -16.15 19.50 -4.28
#